data_AF-A0A7K6KPI7-F1
#
_entry.id   AF-A0A7K6KPI7-F1
#
_cell.length_a   1.000
_cell.length_b   1.000
_cell.length_c   1.000
_cell.angle_alpha   90.00
_cell.angle_beta   90.00
_cell.angle_gamma   90.00
#
_symmetry.space_group_name_H-M   'P 1'
#
loop_
_entity.id
_entity.type
_entity.pdbx_description
1 polymer ?
#
loop_
_entity_poly.entity_id
_entity_poly.type
_entity_poly.pdbx_seq_one_letter_code
_entity_poly.pdbx_strand_id
1 'polypeptide(L)'
;CEALGEPPRGCQGSVVSFAAPARALEAPTWLLYSHPTDRHRRRDLGLYVNPSPLDGAGWRRPWVLHAGPAGYSDLAVCPGGVFGCLFECGASSACEEITFCLFTLDLSGDQNLKAS
;
A
#
# COMPACT_ATOMS: atom_id res chain seq x y z
N CYS A 1 13.12 -10.08 0.49
CA CYS A 1 11.98 -9.91 -0.42
C CYS A 1 12.42 -8.95 -1.51
N GLU A 2 12.53 -9.38 -2.77
CA GLU A 2 12.92 -8.44 -3.85
C GLU A 2 11.81 -7.43 -4.17
N ALA A 3 10.54 -7.77 -3.91
CA ALA A 3 9.40 -6.95 -4.27
C ALA A 3 9.26 -5.68 -3.43
N LEU A 4 9.64 -5.72 -2.14
CA LEU A 4 9.62 -4.56 -1.25
C LEU A 4 10.99 -3.87 -1.26
N GLY A 5 11.07 -2.69 -1.88
CA GLY A 5 12.28 -1.89 -1.95
C GLY A 5 12.34 -0.84 -0.84
N GLU A 6 13.50 -0.73 -0.19
CA GLU A 6 13.76 0.28 0.84
C GLU A 6 14.72 1.35 0.31
N PRO A 7 14.45 2.65 0.50
CA PRO A 7 15.39 3.71 0.13
C PRO A 7 16.64 3.69 1.04
N PRO A 8 17.78 4.29 0.64
CA PRO A 8 19.06 4.13 1.35
C PRO A 8 19.10 4.63 2.80
N ARG A 9 18.16 5.52 3.18
CA ARG A 9 18.00 6.05 4.54
C ARG A 9 16.74 5.51 5.25
N GLY A 10 16.14 4.51 4.65
CA GLY A 10 14.86 3.95 5.00
C GLY A 10 13.67 4.91 5.02
N CYS A 11 12.48 4.36 5.28
CA CYS A 11 11.24 5.06 5.53
C CYS A 11 10.31 4.16 6.36
N GLN A 12 9.45 4.74 7.18
CA GLN A 12 8.37 3.96 7.80
C GLN A 12 7.32 3.62 6.72
N GLY A 13 6.71 2.45 6.88
CA GLY A 13 5.51 2.03 6.16
C GLY A 13 4.54 1.35 7.12
N SER A 14 3.31 1.12 6.65
CA SER A 14 2.26 0.50 7.47
C SER A 14 1.74 -0.77 6.81
N VAL A 15 1.34 -1.74 7.64
CA VAL A 15 0.80 -3.03 7.19
C VAL A 15 -0.47 -3.34 7.96
N VAL A 16 -1.49 -3.80 7.25
CA VAL A 16 -2.74 -4.32 7.84
C VAL A 16 -3.08 -5.67 7.23
N SER A 17 -3.76 -6.49 8.02
CA SER A 17 -4.35 -7.73 7.55
C SER A 17 -5.83 -7.54 7.25
N PHE A 18 -6.35 -8.14 6.18
CA PHE A 18 -7.76 -8.07 5.83
C PHE A 18 -8.28 -9.41 5.33
N ALA A 19 -9.59 -9.62 5.41
CA ALA A 19 -10.22 -10.85 4.94
C ALA A 19 -10.02 -11.00 3.42
N ALA A 20 -9.56 -12.18 3.01
CA ALA A 20 -9.40 -12.47 1.60
C ALA A 20 -10.75 -12.41 0.86
N PRO A 21 -10.77 -12.06 -0.44
CA PRO A 21 -11.99 -12.16 -1.23
C PRO A 21 -12.55 -13.59 -1.17
N ALA A 22 -13.87 -13.74 -1.22
CA ALA A 22 -14.57 -15.03 -1.10
C ALA A 22 -14.10 -16.13 -2.08
N ARG A 23 -13.28 -15.81 -3.07
CA ARG A 23 -12.70 -16.73 -4.06
C ARG A 23 -11.30 -17.25 -3.70
N ALA A 24 -10.67 -16.73 -2.64
CA ALA A 24 -9.35 -17.16 -2.19
C ALA A 24 -9.49 -18.38 -1.28
N LEU A 25 -9.30 -19.58 -1.84
CA LEU A 25 -9.50 -20.85 -1.15
C LEU A 25 -8.33 -21.25 -0.22
N GLU A 26 -7.15 -20.64 -0.41
CA GLU A 26 -5.90 -21.11 0.23
C GLU A 26 -5.48 -20.29 1.47
N ALA A 27 -5.89 -19.02 1.58
CA ALA A 27 -5.56 -18.15 2.71
C ALA A 27 -6.75 -17.25 3.06
N PRO A 28 -7.31 -17.34 4.30
CA PRO A 28 -8.46 -16.53 4.70
C PRO A 28 -8.12 -15.05 4.93
N THR A 29 -6.83 -14.73 5.04
CA THR A 29 -6.33 -13.40 5.37
C THR A 29 -5.22 -13.00 4.40
N TRP A 30 -5.31 -11.81 3.84
CA TRP A 30 -4.30 -11.18 2.99
C TRP A 30 -3.66 -10.01 3.74
N LEU A 31 -2.47 -9.58 3.29
CA LEU A 31 -1.82 -8.37 3.79
C LEU A 31 -1.90 -7.24 2.76
N LEU A 32 -2.09 -6.01 3.25
CA LEU A 32 -1.91 -4.77 2.52
C LEU A 32 -0.80 -3.98 3.19
N TYR A 33 0.16 -3.50 2.41
CA TYR A 33 1.31 -2.71 2.90
C TYR A 33 1.44 -1.41 2.12
N SER A 34 1.65 -0.30 2.81
CA SER A 34 1.92 1.01 2.21
C SER A 34 3.35 1.46 2.46
N HIS A 35 4.04 1.89 1.39
CA HIS A 35 5.40 2.39 1.47
C HIS A 35 5.82 3.10 0.16
N PRO A 36 6.75 4.08 0.20
CA PRO A 36 7.41 4.59 -1.00
C PRO A 36 7.95 3.47 -1.92
N THR A 37 7.78 3.63 -3.22
CA THR A 37 8.16 2.60 -4.22
C THR A 37 9.51 2.87 -4.88
N ASP A 38 10.00 4.11 -4.81
CA ASP A 38 11.32 4.49 -5.31
C ASP A 38 12.42 3.98 -4.36
N ARG A 39 13.36 3.19 -4.90
CA ARG A 39 14.47 2.56 -4.15
C ARG A 39 15.60 3.51 -3.78
N HIS A 40 15.52 4.77 -4.21
CA HIS A 40 16.53 5.78 -4.02
C HIS A 40 16.00 6.98 -3.22
N ARG A 41 14.69 7.25 -3.28
CA ARG A 41 14.07 8.42 -2.66
C ARG A 41 12.74 8.06 -2.00
N ARG A 42 12.34 8.84 -0.99
CA ARG A 42 11.00 8.75 -0.38
C ARG A 42 9.97 9.38 -1.32
N ARG A 43 9.56 8.61 -2.32
CA ARG A 43 8.65 9.03 -3.39
C ARG A 43 7.76 7.88 -3.85
N ASP A 44 6.65 8.28 -4.45
CA ASP A 44 5.66 7.42 -5.11
C ASP A 44 5.11 6.37 -4.14
N LEU A 45 4.15 6.79 -3.30
CA LEU A 45 3.53 5.93 -2.28
C LEU A 45 2.78 4.79 -2.97
N GLY A 46 3.22 3.56 -2.70
CA GLY A 46 2.62 2.35 -3.27
C GLY A 46 1.90 1.51 -2.25
N LEU A 47 0.88 0.80 -2.73
CA LEU A 47 0.16 -0.23 -2.02
C LEU A 47 0.54 -1.61 -2.57
N TYR A 48 1.05 -2.47 -1.70
CA TYR A 48 1.45 -3.84 -2.00
C TYR A 48 0.45 -4.81 -1.37
N VAL A 49 0.02 -5.81 -2.14
CA VAL A 49 -0.86 -6.87 -1.64
C VAL A 49 -0.07 -8.18 -1.56
N ASN A 50 -0.20 -8.89 -0.43
CA ASN A 50 0.29 -10.26 -0.28
C ASN A 50 -0.87 -11.23 0.04
N PRO A 51 -1.28 -12.05 -0.94
CA PRO A 51 -2.28 -13.12 -0.75
C PRO A 51 -1.82 -14.28 0.12
N SER A 52 -0.52 -14.39 0.37
CA SER A 52 0.14 -15.49 1.09
C SER A 52 1.01 -14.90 2.21
N PRO A 53 0.43 -14.48 3.35
CA PRO A 53 1.10 -13.64 4.36
C PRO A 53 2.46 -14.14 4.88
N LEU A 54 2.67 -15.46 4.86
CA LEU A 54 3.92 -16.09 5.31
C LEU A 54 4.95 -16.27 4.20
N ASP A 55 4.54 -16.12 2.94
CA ASP A 55 5.43 -16.17 1.79
C ASP A 55 5.95 -14.75 1.49
N GLY A 56 7.22 -14.53 1.80
CA GLY A 56 7.92 -13.29 1.46
C GLY A 56 8.04 -13.02 -0.04
N ALA A 57 7.82 -14.01 -0.92
CA ALA A 57 7.73 -13.82 -2.37
C ALA A 57 6.30 -13.52 -2.86
N GLY A 58 5.29 -13.64 -1.99
CA GLY A 58 3.87 -13.44 -2.34
C GLY A 58 3.45 -11.99 -2.57
N TRP A 59 4.34 -11.02 -2.32
CA TRP A 59 4.07 -9.61 -2.57
C TRP A 59 3.94 -9.32 -4.08
N ARG A 60 2.78 -8.80 -4.47
CA ARG A 60 2.50 -8.37 -5.84
C ARG A 60 3.11 -7.00 -6.13
N ARG A 61 3.21 -6.64 -7.42
CA ARG A 61 3.65 -5.31 -7.86
C ARG A 61 2.77 -4.22 -7.21
N PRO A 62 3.37 -3.12 -6.73
CA PRO A 62 2.60 -2.08 -6.07
C PRO A 62 1.69 -1.35 -7.06
N TRP A 63 0.54 -0.91 -6.56
CA TRP A 63 -0.21 0.16 -7.20
C TRP A 63 0.19 1.50 -6.56
N VAL A 64 0.48 2.51 -7.38
CA VAL A 64 0.87 3.84 -6.88
C VAL A 64 -0.38 4.61 -6.51
N LEU A 65 -0.57 4.81 -5.21
CA LEU A 65 -1.66 5.61 -4.63
C LEU A 65 -1.40 7.11 -4.80
N HIS A 66 -0.14 7.54 -4.66
CA HIS A 66 0.25 8.94 -4.80
C HIS A 66 1.62 9.06 -5.49
N ALA A 67 1.68 9.72 -6.64
CA ALA A 67 2.92 10.03 -7.32
C ALA A 67 3.51 11.34 -6.79
N GLY A 68 4.80 11.38 -6.49
CA GLY A 68 5.43 12.55 -5.88
C GLY A 68 6.23 12.25 -4.61
N PRO A 69 6.72 13.29 -3.90
CA PRO A 69 7.22 13.17 -2.54
C PRO A 69 6.21 12.43 -1.65
N ALA A 70 6.65 11.34 -1.03
CA ALA A 70 5.81 10.56 -0.13
C ALA A 70 6.67 9.97 0.99
N GLY A 71 6.23 10.13 2.23
CA GLY A 71 6.97 9.75 3.43
C GLY A 71 6.28 8.63 4.19
N TYR A 72 6.10 8.87 5.49
CA TYR A 72 5.46 7.92 6.40
C TYR A 72 4.00 7.72 6.01
N SER A 73 3.46 6.56 6.33
CA SER A 73 2.06 6.23 6.06
C SER A 73 1.47 5.34 7.13
N ASP A 74 0.15 5.42 7.30
CA ASP A 74 -0.62 4.50 8.13
C ASP A 74 -1.89 4.02 7.41
N LEU A 75 -2.19 2.73 7.57
CA LEU A 75 -3.33 2.06 6.93
C LEU A 75 -4.36 1.67 7.98
N ALA A 76 -5.63 1.75 7.60
CA ALA A 76 -6.75 1.25 8.38
C ALA A 76 -7.72 0.45 7.50
N VAL A 77 -8.23 -0.65 8.02
CA VAL A 77 -9.32 -1.41 7.40
C VAL A 77 -10.64 -0.81 7.88
N CYS A 78 -11.48 -0.35 6.95
CA CYS A 78 -12.78 0.22 7.22
C CYS A 78 -13.91 -0.80 6.92
N PRO A 79 -15.11 -0.63 7.50
CA PRO A 79 -16.27 -1.44 7.14
C PRO A 79 -16.59 -1.38 5.63
N GLY A 80 -17.15 -2.46 5.09
CA GLY A 80 -17.58 -2.50 3.68
C GLY A 80 -16.46 -2.77 2.66
N GLY A 81 -15.28 -3.22 3.11
CA GLY A 81 -14.16 -3.53 2.20
C GLY A 81 -13.40 -2.29 1.71
N VAL A 82 -13.54 -1.18 2.42
CA VAL A 82 -12.83 0.08 2.17
C VAL A 82 -11.57 0.12 3.02
N PHE A 83 -10.54 0.80 2.52
CA PHE A 83 -9.30 1.06 3.24
C PHE A 83 -9.09 2.57 3.34
N GLY A 84 -8.60 3.01 4.49
CA GLY A 84 -8.06 4.35 4.69
C GLY A 84 -6.55 4.31 4.67
N CYS A 85 -5.93 5.31 4.04
CA CYS A 85 -4.51 5.56 4.15
C CYS A 85 -4.28 7.04 4.50
N LEU A 86 -3.54 7.27 5.58
CA LEU A 86 -3.04 8.58 5.98
C LEU A 86 -1.54 8.62 5.67
N PHE A 87 -1.04 9.64 4.97
CA PHE A 87 0.36 9.67 4.57
C PHE A 87 0.93 11.08 4.42
N GLU A 88 2.24 11.20 4.64
CA GLU A 88 3.04 12.40 4.39
C GLU A 88 3.26 12.60 2.89
N CYS A 89 2.95 13.80 2.36
CA CYS A 89 3.19 14.17 0.97
C CYS A 89 3.40 15.69 0.77
N GLY A 90 3.59 16.10 -0.48
CA GLY A 90 3.70 17.51 -0.86
C GLY A 90 4.20 17.70 -2.29
N ALA A 91 4.38 18.96 -2.70
CA ALA A 91 4.91 19.30 -4.02
C ALA A 91 6.44 19.15 -4.08
N SER A 92 7.15 19.64 -3.06
CA SER A 92 8.63 19.63 -3.04
C SER A 92 9.20 18.62 -2.04
N SER A 93 8.53 18.44 -0.90
CA SER A 93 8.92 17.54 0.19
C SER A 93 7.72 16.76 0.71
N ALA A 94 7.97 15.58 1.29
CA ALA A 94 6.93 14.78 1.92
C ALA A 94 6.39 15.40 3.23
N CYS A 95 7.12 16.32 3.85
CA CYS A 95 6.75 16.92 5.14
C CYS A 95 5.89 18.20 5.01
N GLU A 96 5.25 18.42 3.86
CA GLU A 96 4.43 19.62 3.62
C GLU A 96 2.98 19.40 4.07
N GLU A 97 2.43 18.21 3.79
CA GLU A 97 1.02 17.89 4.01
C GLU A 97 0.86 16.46 4.54
N ILE A 98 -0.25 16.22 5.24
CA ILE A 98 -0.73 14.88 5.56
C ILE A 98 -2.05 14.68 4.81
N THR A 99 -2.04 13.77 3.84
CA THR A 99 -3.21 13.44 3.02
C THR A 99 -3.90 12.20 3.55
N PHE A 100 -5.24 12.22 3.55
CA PHE A 100 -6.08 11.06 3.80
C PHE A 100 -6.75 10.61 2.50
N CYS A 101 -6.68 9.32 2.19
CA CYS A 101 -7.34 8.72 1.03
C CYS A 101 -8.15 7.49 1.42
N LEU A 102 -9.37 7.38 0.87
CA LEU A 102 -10.21 6.19 0.92
C LEU A 102 -10.18 5.49 -0.43
N PHE A 103 -10.03 4.17 -0.41
CA PHE A 103 -10.03 3.35 -1.62
C PHE A 103 -10.53 1.93 -1.37
N THR A 104 -10.87 1.23 -2.45
CA THR A 104 -11.19 -0.20 -2.46
C THR A 104 -10.23 -0.94 -3.36
N LEU A 105 -9.92 -2.20 -3.02
CA LEU A 105 -9.07 -3.05 -3.85
C LEU A 105 -9.94 -3.79 -4.87
N ASP A 106 -9.71 -3.53 -6.17
CA ASP A 106 -10.22 -4.41 -7.21
C ASP A 106 -9.24 -5.59 -7.41
N LEU A 107 -9.68 -6.77 -6.96
CA LEU A 107 -8.88 -7.98 -6.97
C LEU A 107 -9.25 -8.91 -8.13
N SER A 108 -10.05 -8.43 -9.10
CA SER A 108 -10.49 -9.17 -10.28
C SER A 108 -9.41 -9.36 -11.36
N GLY A 109 -8.27 -8.68 -11.23
CA GLY A 109 -7.12 -8.81 -12.13
C GLY A 109 -6.90 -7.60 -13.04
N ASP A 110 -7.87 -6.69 -13.13
CA ASP A 110 -7.68 -5.34 -13.68
C ASP A 110 -7.50 -4.36 -12.51
N GLN A 111 -6.31 -3.76 -12.45
CA GLN A 111 -5.85 -2.87 -11.37
C GLN A 111 -6.56 -1.49 -11.42
N ASN A 112 -7.87 -1.46 -11.21
CA ASN A 112 -8.66 -0.22 -11.15
C ASN A 112 -9.12 0.05 -9.72
N LEU A 113 -8.32 0.77 -8.95
CA LEU A 113 -8.83 1.38 -7.72
C LEU A 113 -9.73 2.56 -8.06
N LYS A 114 -10.91 2.61 -7.44
CA LYS A 114 -11.71 3.83 -7.36
C LYS A 114 -11.35 4.52 -6.05
N ALA A 115 -10.48 5.52 -6.14
CA ALA A 115 -10.31 6.50 -5.08
C ALA A 115 -11.49 7.48 -5.14
N SER A 116 -12.09 7.77 -3.98
CA SER A 116 -13.18 8.75 -3.83
C SER A 116 -12.77 9.85 -2.88
#